data_AF-A0A351UW05-F1
#
_entry.id   AF-A0A351UW05-F1
#
_cell.length_a   1.000
_cell.length_b   1.000
_cell.length_c   1.000
_cell.angle_alpha   90.00
_cell.angle_beta   90.00
_cell.angle_gamma   90.00
#
_symmetry.space_group_name_H-M   'P 1'
#
loop_
_entity.id
_entity.type
_entity.pdbx_description
1 polymer ?
#
loop_
_entity_poly.entity_id
_entity_poly.type
_entity_poly.pdbx_seq_one_letter_code
_entity_poly.pdbx_strand_id
1 'polypeptide(L)' 'MHQGIGTLLTKLREEKGYTQEQLCKGICSVSKLAKIEKNITLPDYFQLDRLFARLGKSTERLEYVLP' A
#
# COMPACT_ATOMS: atom_id res chain seq x y z
N MET A 1 -14.68 -9.85 -8.11
CA MET A 1 -13.74 -9.49 -7.03
C MET A 1 -13.23 -8.09 -7.35
N HIS A 2 -13.56 -7.07 -6.55
CA HIS A 2 -13.04 -5.72 -6.79
C HIS A 2 -11.54 -5.71 -6.46
N GLN A 3 -10.70 -5.53 -7.48
CA GLN A 3 -9.25 -5.37 -7.30
C GLN A 3 -8.97 -3.90 -6.95
N GLY A 4 -8.97 -3.58 -5.66
CA GLY A 4 -8.56 -2.26 -5.18
C GLY A 4 -7.06 -2.17 -4.96
N ILE A 5 -6.55 -0.94 -4.81
CA ILE A 5 -5.12 -0.67 -4.61
C ILE A 5 -4.55 -1.39 -3.37
N GLY A 6 -5.38 -1.58 -2.34
CA GLY A 6 -5.03 -2.33 -1.14
C GLY A 6 -4.69 -3.79 -1.42
N THR A 7 -5.46 -4.43 -2.30
CA THR A 7 -5.22 -5.84 -2.67
C THR A 7 -3.92 -6.00 -3.46
N LEU A 8 -3.61 -5.05 -4.35
CA LEU A 8 -2.31 -5.01 -5.04
C LEU A 8 -1.16 -4.83 -4.06
N LEU A 9 -1.31 -3.93 -3.08
CA LEU A 9 -0.29 -3.68 -2.07
C LEU A 9 -0.02 -4.94 -1.23
N THR A 10 -1.05 -5.66 -0.78
CA THR A 10 -0.93 -6.93 -0.05
C THR A 10 -0.12 -7.95 -0.85
N LYS A 11 -0.50 -8.16 -2.11
CA LYS A 11 0.17 -9.12 -3.00
C LYS A 11 1.66 -8.80 -3.14
N LEU A 12 1.99 -7.54 -3.43
CA LEU A 12 3.39 -7.11 -3.59
C LEU A 12 4.19 -7.21 -2.29
N ARG A 13 3.57 -6.90 -1.15
CA ARG A 13 4.18 -7.06 0.18
C ARG A 13 4.57 -8.51 0.44
N GLU A 14 3.66 -9.44 0.19
CA GLU A 14 3.84 -10.87 0.41
C GLU A 14 4.87 -11.48 -0.56
N GLU A 15 4.84 -11.10 -1.84
CA GLU A 15 5.85 -11.50 -2.84
C GLU A 15 7.27 -11.07 -2.43
N LYS A 16 7.40 -9.94 -1.74
CA LYS A 16 8.68 -9.43 -1.23
C LYS A 16 9.04 -9.94 0.17
N GLY A 17 8.16 -10.71 0.83
CA GLY A 17 8.40 -11.28 2.16
C GLY A 17 8.36 -10.26 3.31
N TYR A 18 7.74 -9.09 3.12
CA TYR A 18 7.61 -8.08 4.17
C TYR A 18 6.46 -8.39 5.13
N THR A 19 6.67 -8.19 6.43
CA THR A 19 5.56 -8.04 7.38
C THR A 19 4.90 -6.66 7.20
N GLN A 20 3.66 -6.52 7.69
CA GLN A 20 2.98 -5.22 7.71
C GLN A 20 3.79 -4.17 8.51
N GLU A 21 4.38 -4.58 9.63
CA GLU A 21 5.21 -3.70 10.46
C GLU A 21 6.45 -3.19 9.73
N GLN A 22 7.13 -4.06 8.99
CA GLN A 22 8.29 -3.65 8.19
C GLN A 22 7.89 -2.71 7.05
N LEU A 23 6.77 -3.00 6.36
CA LEU A 23 6.33 -2.17 5.25
C LEU A 23 5.88 -0.78 5.72
N CYS A 24 5.11 -0.68 6.80
CA CYS A 24 4.55 0.60 7.26
C CYS A 24 5.50 1.46 8.10
N LYS A 25 6.68 0.93 8.48
CA LYS A 25 7.62 1.60 9.39
C LYS A 25 7.94 3.03 8.95
N GLY A 26 7.64 4.00 9.82
CA GLY A 26 7.85 5.43 9.56
C GLY A 26 6.90 6.06 8.54
N ILE A 27 5.84 5.36 8.12
CA ILE A 27 4.83 5.85 7.16
C ILE A 27 3.46 5.93 7.84
N CYS A 28 3.00 4.83 8.45
CA CYS A 28 1.74 4.76 9.18
C CYS A 28 1.77 3.66 10.24
N SER A 29 0.70 3.57 11.04
CA SER A 29 0.53 2.45 11.97
C SER A 29 0.23 1.13 11.23
N VAL A 30 0.57 0.00 11.85
CA VAL A 30 0.25 -1.34 11.34
C VAL A 30 -1.26 -1.49 11.12
N SER A 31 -2.06 -1.01 12.07
CA SER A 31 -3.52 -1.04 11.97
C SER A 31 -4.05 -0.23 10.80
N LYS A 32 -3.41 0.90 10.45
CA LYS A 32 -3.78 1.69 9.26
C LYS A 32 -3.40 0.95 7.99
N LEU A 33 -2.21 0.36 7.91
CA LEU A 33 -1.81 -0.47 6.77
C LEU A 33 -2.76 -1.66 6.57
N ALA A 34 -3.14 -2.35 7.64
CA ALA A 34 -4.08 -3.48 7.55
C ALA A 34 -5.47 -3.07 7.00
N LYS A 35 -5.94 -1.85 7.31
CA LYS A 35 -7.17 -1.31 6.72
C LYS A 35 -6.98 -0.93 5.25
N ILE A 36 -5.83 -0.37 4.89
CA ILE A 36 -5.47 -0.07 3.48
C ILE A 36 -5.46 -1.36 2.67
N GLU A 37 -4.76 -2.39 3.13
CA GLU A 37 -4.65 -3.71 2.46
C GLU A 37 -6.01 -4.40 2.27
N LYS A 38 -6.98 -4.11 3.14
CA LYS A 38 -8.37 -4.59 3.04
C LYS A 38 -9.30 -3.67 2.25
N ASN A 39 -8.77 -2.58 1.65
CA ASN A 39 -9.54 -1.52 0.98
C ASN A 39 -10.61 -0.86 1.87
N ILE A 40 -10.43 -0.89 3.20
CA ILE A 40 -11.33 -0.24 4.18
C ILE A 40 -11.03 1.26 4.28
N THR A 41 -9.77 1.65 4.05
CA THR A 41 -9.32 3.04 4.15
C THR A 41 -8.44 3.36 2.96
N LEU A 42 -8.74 4.47 2.28
CA LEU A 42 -7.88 5.00 1.23
C LEU A 42 -6.61 5.61 1.86
N PRO A 43 -5.42 5.22 1.41
CA PRO A 43 -4.19 5.93 1.76
C PRO A 43 -4.18 7.30 1.07
N ASP A 44 -3.54 8.29 1.70
CA ASP A 44 -3.16 9.50 0.98
C ASP A 44 -2.03 9.20 -0.02
N TYR A 45 -1.80 10.12 -0.96
CA TYR A 45 -0.78 9.97 -2.00
C TYR A 45 0.62 9.70 -1.41
N PHE A 46 0.99 10.39 -0.33
CA PHE A 46 2.30 10.21 0.29
C PHE A 46 2.48 8.82 0.91
N GLN A 47 1.46 8.30 1.59
CA GLN A 47 1.44 6.94 2.11
C GLN A 47 1.56 5.94 0.97
N LEU A 48 0.76 6.11 -0.09
CA LEU A 48 0.76 5.20 -1.23
C LEU A 48 2.14 5.19 -1.90
N ASP A 49 2.70 6.36 -2.19
CA ASP A 49 4.01 6.50 -2.81
C ASP A 49 5.11 5.83 -1.99
N ARG A 50 5.19 6.12 -0.69
CA ARG A 50 6.22 5.56 0.19
C ARG A 50 6.10 4.04 0.36
N LEU A 51 4.87 3.51 0.43
CA LEU A 51 4.63 2.07 0.54
C LEU A 51 5.05 1.35 -0.74
N PHE A 52 4.66 1.85 -1.92
CA PHE A 52 5.05 1.26 -3.20
C PHE A 52 6.55 1.41 -3.49
N ALA A 53 7.15 2.56 -3.15
CA ALA A 53 8.58 2.79 -3.28
C ALA A 53 9.41 1.78 -2.47
N ARG A 54 8.97 1.44 -1.24
CA ARG A 54 9.62 0.42 -0.41
C ARG A 54 9.54 -0.99 -1.01
N LEU A 55 8.53 -1.24 -1.85
CA LEU A 55 8.39 -2.48 -2.61
C LEU A 55 9.13 -2.44 -3.97
N GLY A 56 9.83 -1.34 -4.27
CA GLY A 56 10.55 -1.13 -5.52
C GLY A 56 9.63 -0.88 -6.72
N LYS A 57 8.48 -0.24 -6.48
CA LYS A 57 7.49 0.11 -7.51
C LYS A 57 7.32 1.63 -7.55
N SER A 58 7.21 2.21 -8.75
CA SER A 58 6.84 3.62 -8.92
C SER A 58 5.32 3.78 -8.93
N THR A 59 4.85 4.91 -8.40
CA THR A 59 3.42 5.29 -8.39
C THR A 59 3.05 6.24 -9.54
N GLU A 60 3.98 6.52 -10.46
CA GLU A 60 3.84 7.41 -11.63
C GLU A 60 2.70 7.03 -12.59
N ARG A 61 2.09 5.84 -12.45
CA ARG A 61 0.90 5.45 -13.23
C ARG A 61 -0.38 5.34 -12.39
N LEU A 62 -0.34 5.71 -11.12
CA LEU A 62 -1.47 5.66 -10.19
C LEU A 62 -2.22 6.99 -10.06
N GLU A 63 -1.75 8.03 -10.76
CA GLU A 63 -2.35 9.38 -10.78
C GLU A 63 -3.84 9.38 -11.21
N TYR A 64 -4.28 8.32 -11.89
CA TYR A 64 -5.64 8.14 -12.39
C TYR A 64 -6.54 7.27 -11.49
N VAL A 65 -6.02 6.72 -10.39
CA VAL A 65 -6.72 5.71 -9.56
C VAL A 65 -7.16 6.28 -8.20
N LEU A 66 -6.56 7.38 -7.76
CA LEU A 66 -6.97 8.10 -6.56
C LEU A 66 -7.99 9.20 -6.98
N PRO A 67 -9.19 9.23 -6.41
CA PRO A 67 -10.20 10.26 -6.71
C PRO A 67 -9.78 11.66 -6.21
#